data_AF-A0A3Q8XX25-F1
#
_entry.id   AF-A0A3Q8XX25-F1
#
_cell.length_a   1.000
_cell.length_b   1.000
_cell.length_c   1.000
_cell.angle_alpha   90.00
_cell.angle_beta   90.00
_cell.angle_gamma   90.00
#
_symmetry.space_group_name_H-M   'P 1'
#
loop_
_entity.id
_entity.type
_entity.pdbx_description
1 polymer ?
#
loop_
_entity_poly.entity_id
_entity_poly.type
_entity_poly.pdbx_seq_one_letter_code
_entity_poly.pdbx_strand_id
1 'polypeptide(L)'
;MTEEPSARLIEQRVRNRIYDILEILADCDTGVDLVGINGYFHLFDDFLHHPSIESGVSVLSKAERAIVLEIADFLEAACAATPDFTRAEFIESGWPRQIAPKARDARALFLRRGLFSEEFDESEPGQPVVVPTGR
;
A
#
# COMPACT_ATOMS: atom_id res chain seq x y z
N MET A 1 -3.07 24.11 19.38
CA MET A 1 -3.43 22.76 19.85
C MET A 1 -3.42 21.88 18.63
N THR A 2 -2.52 20.91 18.53
CA THR A 2 -2.62 19.86 17.52
C THR A 2 -3.76 18.95 17.95
N GLU A 3 -4.95 19.14 17.37
CA GLU A 3 -6.03 18.17 17.50
C GLU A 3 -5.52 16.82 16.99
N GLU A 4 -5.78 15.76 17.75
CA GLU A 4 -5.46 14.41 17.30
C GLU A 4 -6.29 14.09 16.04
N PRO A 5 -5.67 13.50 15.00
CA PRO A 5 -6.39 13.14 13.79
C PRO A 5 -7.51 12.16 14.11
N SER A 6 -8.65 12.30 13.43
CA SER A 6 -9.76 11.36 13.58
C SER A 6 -9.33 9.96 13.15
N ALA A 7 -9.99 8.93 13.67
CA ALA A 7 -9.76 7.55 13.22
C ALA A 7 -9.99 7.42 11.70
N ARG A 8 -10.93 8.17 11.13
CA ARG A 8 -11.19 8.18 9.69
C ARG A 8 -10.02 8.75 8.90
N LEU A 9 -9.45 9.86 9.34
CA LEU A 9 -8.29 10.49 8.70
C LEU A 9 -7.05 9.58 8.75
N ILE A 10 -6.86 8.87 9.86
CA ILE A 10 -5.79 7.89 10.00
C ILE A 10 -5.94 6.78 8.95
N GLU A 11 -7.13 6.20 8.80
CA GLU A 11 -7.39 5.16 7.81
C GLU A 11 -7.19 5.63 6.36
N GLN A 12 -7.59 6.86 6.05
CA GLN A 12 -7.36 7.47 4.74
C GLN A 12 -5.87 7.56 4.41
N ARG A 13 -5.08 8.05 5.37
CA ARG A 13 -3.63 8.12 5.24
C ARG A 13 -3.03 6.73 5.10
N VAL A 14 -3.47 5.75 5.89
CA VAL A 14 -3.04 4.35 5.74
C VAL A 14 -3.27 3.83 4.32
N ARG A 15 -4.46 4.06 3.74
CA ARG A 15 -4.72 3.67 2.34
C ARG A 15 -3.79 4.38 1.35
N ASN A 16 -3.51 5.67 1.55
CA ASN A 16 -2.58 6.39 0.70
C ASN A 16 -1.13 5.87 0.84
N ARG A 17 -0.70 5.50 2.06
CA ARG A 17 0.63 4.90 2.27
C ARG A 17 0.74 3.50 1.64
N ILE A 18 -0.32 2.70 1.69
CA ILE A 18 -0.42 1.46 0.93
C ILE A 18 -0.26 1.73 -0.57
N TYR A 19 -0.87 2.78 -1.10
CA TYR A 19 -0.68 3.18 -2.48
C TYR A 19 0.79 3.53 -2.80
N ASP A 20 1.46 4.31 -1.93
CA ASP A 20 2.88 4.65 -2.12
C ASP A 20 3.77 3.40 -2.17
N ILE A 21 3.50 2.41 -1.32
CA ILE A 21 4.18 1.10 -1.34
C ILE A 21 3.98 0.39 -2.68
N LEU A 22 2.76 0.41 -3.22
CA LEU A 22 2.47 -0.18 -4.53
C LEU A 22 3.26 0.51 -5.65
N GLU A 23 3.54 1.81 -5.55
CA GLU A 23 4.41 2.50 -6.51
C GLU A 23 5.85 1.95 -6.45
N ILE A 24 6.40 1.77 -5.25
CA ILE A 24 7.74 1.19 -5.06
C ILE A 24 7.80 -0.22 -5.67
N LEU A 25 6.81 -1.07 -5.39
CA LEU A 25 6.78 -2.43 -5.93
C LEU A 25 6.61 -2.46 -7.45
N ALA A 26 5.82 -1.54 -8.01
CA ALA A 26 5.58 -1.41 -9.45
C ALA A 26 6.83 -1.00 -10.23
N ASP A 27 7.81 -0.36 -9.57
CA ASP A 27 9.10 0.04 -10.16
C ASP A 27 10.12 -1.09 -10.25
N CYS A 28 9.74 -2.32 -9.87
CA CYS A 28 10.53 -3.54 -10.09
C CYS A 28 11.93 -3.44 -9.46
N ASP A 29 12.99 -3.57 -10.26
CA ASP A 29 14.38 -3.57 -9.83
C ASP A 29 14.76 -2.22 -9.19
N THR A 30 14.12 -1.10 -9.60
CA THR A 30 14.33 0.20 -8.98
C THR A 30 13.67 0.30 -7.59
N GLY A 31 12.57 -0.43 -7.37
CA GLY A 31 11.89 -0.51 -6.07
C GLY A 31 12.77 -1.14 -4.99
N VAL A 32 13.17 -2.40 -5.20
CA VAL A 32 14.59 -2.80 -5.15
C VAL A 32 15.55 -1.88 -4.39
N ASP A 33 16.12 -1.01 -5.19
CA ASP A 33 17.24 -0.15 -4.88
C ASP A 33 16.89 0.96 -3.92
N LEU A 34 15.64 1.42 -3.98
CA LEU A 34 15.14 2.51 -3.17
C LEU A 34 15.07 2.13 -1.68
N VAL A 35 14.60 0.91 -1.39
CA VAL A 35 14.31 0.49 0.00
C VAL A 35 15.25 -0.60 0.53
N GLY A 36 16.06 -1.20 -0.34
CA GLY A 36 16.92 -2.34 -0.01
C GLY A 36 16.12 -3.63 0.19
N ILE A 37 16.80 -4.77 0.20
CA ILE A 37 16.14 -6.09 0.20
C ILE A 37 15.24 -6.32 1.43
N ASN A 38 15.75 -6.02 2.63
CA ASN A 38 14.96 -6.18 3.86
C ASN A 38 13.77 -5.21 3.87
N GLY A 39 14.00 -3.95 3.48
CA GLY A 39 12.92 -2.98 3.37
C GLY A 39 11.84 -3.46 2.40
N TYR A 40 12.24 -4.00 1.25
CA TYR A 40 11.34 -4.48 0.21
C TYR A 40 10.39 -5.59 0.69
N PHE A 41 10.88 -6.56 1.46
CA PHE A 41 10.04 -7.62 2.00
C PHE A 41 9.09 -7.15 3.10
N HIS A 42 9.49 -6.15 3.89
CA HIS A 42 8.76 -5.67 5.05
C HIS A 42 7.95 -4.39 4.79
N LEU A 43 7.78 -3.98 3.53
CA LEU A 43 7.05 -2.76 3.16
C LEU A 43 5.62 -2.69 3.73
N PHE A 44 4.97 -3.83 3.92
CA PHE A 44 3.58 -3.91 4.35
C PHE A 44 3.37 -4.22 5.84
N ASP A 45 4.42 -4.56 6.59
CA ASP A 45 4.31 -5.05 7.98
C ASP A 45 3.58 -4.06 8.90
N ASP A 46 3.87 -2.77 8.74
CA ASP A 46 3.26 -1.70 9.52
C ASP A 46 1.77 -1.48 9.21
N PHE A 47 1.25 -2.06 8.12
CA PHE A 47 -0.10 -1.77 7.61
C PHE A 47 -1.02 -2.97 7.66
N LEU A 48 -0.56 -4.19 7.32
CA LEU A 48 -1.41 -5.38 7.28
C LEU A 48 -1.96 -5.78 8.65
N HIS A 49 -1.18 -5.51 9.71
CA HIS A 49 -1.57 -5.73 11.10
C HIS A 49 -2.36 -4.57 11.71
N HIS A 50 -2.72 -3.56 10.91
CA HIS A 50 -3.54 -2.47 11.41
C HIS A 50 -4.93 -3.01 11.79
N PRO A 51 -5.44 -2.74 13.02
CA PRO A 51 -6.66 -3.36 13.53
C PRO A 51 -7.88 -3.20 12.62
N SER A 52 -7.94 -2.10 11.85
CA SER A 52 -9.02 -1.82 10.91
C SER A 52 -9.01 -2.73 9.67
N ILE A 53 -7.83 -3.16 9.22
CA ILE A 53 -7.66 -4.05 8.05
C ILE A 53 -8.01 -5.48 8.44
N GLU A 54 -7.60 -5.89 9.65
CA GLU A 54 -7.93 -7.20 10.22
C GLU A 54 -9.43 -7.34 10.49
N SER A 55 -10.04 -6.33 11.12
CA SER A 55 -11.48 -6.31 11.40
C SER A 55 -12.36 -6.00 10.19
N GLY A 56 -11.78 -5.61 9.05
CA GLY A 56 -12.50 -5.32 7.81
C GLY A 56 -13.31 -4.02 7.83
N VAL A 57 -13.01 -3.11 8.77
CA VAL A 57 -13.63 -1.78 8.88
C VAL A 57 -12.80 -0.67 8.23
N SER A 58 -11.66 -1.01 7.63
CA SER A 58 -10.80 -0.10 6.88
C SER A 58 -11.54 0.58 5.70
N VAL A 59 -11.01 1.73 5.27
CA VAL A 59 -11.48 2.47 4.08
C VAL A 59 -11.11 1.80 2.75
N LEU A 60 -10.31 0.74 2.80
CA LEU A 60 -10.05 -0.13 1.66
C LEU A 60 -11.34 -0.77 1.15
N SER A 61 -11.55 -0.74 -0.17
CA SER A 61 -12.60 -1.57 -0.75
C SER A 61 -12.25 -3.05 -0.61
N LYS A 62 -13.25 -3.94 -0.72
CA LYS A 62 -13.02 -5.39 -0.71
C LYS A 62 -11.99 -5.85 -1.75
N ALA A 63 -12.01 -5.22 -2.93
CA ALA A 63 -11.08 -5.54 -4.01
C ALA A 63 -9.65 -5.04 -3.69
N GLU A 64 -9.52 -3.82 -3.15
CA GLU A 64 -8.23 -3.28 -2.72
C GLU A 64 -7.60 -4.12 -1.61
N ARG A 65 -8.39 -4.52 -0.61
CA ARG A 65 -7.91 -5.40 0.46
C ARG A 65 -7.45 -6.75 -0.08
N ALA A 66 -8.24 -7.36 -0.97
CA ALA A 66 -7.90 -8.67 -1.52
C ALA A 66 -6.58 -8.64 -2.31
N ILE A 67 -6.37 -7.64 -3.17
CA ILE A 67 -5.15 -7.56 -3.97
C ILE A 67 -3.91 -7.21 -3.14
N VAL A 68 -4.06 -6.40 -2.08
CA VAL A 68 -2.96 -6.09 -1.15
C VAL A 68 -2.53 -7.34 -0.39
N LEU A 69 -3.48 -8.15 0.09
CA LEU A 69 -3.18 -9.43 0.74
C LEU A 69 -2.49 -10.41 -0.23
N GLU A 70 -2.94 -10.49 -1.48
CA GLU A 70 -2.29 -11.34 -2.48
C GLU A 70 -0.84 -10.92 -2.75
N ILE A 71 -0.55 -9.60 -2.78
CA ILE A 71 0.81 -9.09 -2.94
C ILE A 71 1.66 -9.37 -1.70
N ALA A 72 1.09 -9.26 -0.51
CA ALA A 72 1.77 -9.58 0.75
C ALA A 72 2.21 -11.05 0.79
N ASP A 73 1.30 -11.98 0.44
CA ASP A 73 1.61 -13.41 0.33
C ASP A 73 2.74 -13.66 -0.69
N PHE A 74 2.76 -12.88 -1.77
CA PHE A 74 3.82 -12.95 -2.79
C PHE A 74 5.18 -12.47 -2.27
N LEU A 75 5.20 -11.42 -1.45
CA LEU A 75 6.42 -10.91 -0.81
C LEU A 75 6.95 -11.90 0.24
N GLU A 76 6.05 -12.51 1.02
CA GLU A 76 6.42 -13.55 1.99
C GLU A 76 7.01 -14.77 1.28
N ALA A 77 6.38 -15.22 0.19
CA ALA A 77 6.90 -16.32 -0.62
C ALA A 77 8.28 -16.00 -1.23
N ALA A 78 8.48 -14.76 -1.70
CA ALA A 78 9.77 -14.31 -2.20
C ALA A 78 10.84 -14.33 -1.09
N CYS A 79 10.52 -13.78 0.08
CA CYS A 79 11.41 -13.77 1.25
C CYS A 79 11.81 -15.19 1.67
N ALA A 80 10.84 -16.10 1.78
CA ALA A 80 11.07 -17.51 2.13
C ALA A 80 11.93 -18.26 1.11
N ALA A 81 11.86 -17.89 -0.17
CA ALA A 81 12.65 -18.49 -1.24
C ALA A 81 14.08 -17.91 -1.34
N THR A 82 14.35 -16.77 -0.70
CA THR A 82 15.62 -16.04 -0.83
C THR A 82 16.24 -15.63 0.52
N PRO A 83 16.36 -16.53 1.51
CA PRO A 83 16.74 -16.17 2.88
C PRO A 83 18.16 -15.58 3.01
N ASP A 84 19.05 -15.83 2.04
CA ASP A 84 20.45 -15.39 2.07
C ASP A 84 20.87 -14.57 0.83
N PHE A 85 19.90 -14.14 0.02
CA PHE A 85 20.25 -13.46 -1.24
C PHE A 85 20.81 -12.07 -0.95
N THR A 86 21.89 -11.74 -1.65
CA THR A 86 22.31 -10.35 -1.85
C THR A 86 21.28 -9.62 -2.71
N ARG A 87 21.33 -8.28 -2.69
CA ARG A 87 20.48 -7.44 -3.55
C ARG A 87 20.57 -7.86 -5.03
N ALA A 88 21.78 -8.15 -5.52
CA ALA A 88 21.99 -8.52 -6.93
C ALA A 88 21.32 -9.87 -7.24
N GLU A 89 21.52 -10.87 -6.39
CA GLU A 89 20.90 -12.20 -6.55
C GLU A 89 19.37 -12.12 -6.51
N PHE A 90 18.80 -11.25 -5.65
CA PHE A 90 17.35 -11.04 -5.63
C PHE A 90 16.82 -10.42 -6.92
N ILE A 91 17.49 -9.43 -7.48
CA ILE A 91 17.10 -8.84 -8.78
C ILE A 91 17.24 -9.86 -9.92
N GLU A 92 18.30 -10.67 -9.90
CA GLU A 92 18.54 -11.71 -10.91
C GLU A 92 17.55 -12.88 -10.82
N SER A 93 17.03 -13.18 -9.62
CA SER A 93 16.04 -14.24 -9.38
C SER A 93 14.75 -14.08 -10.18
N GLY A 94 14.44 -12.85 -10.60
CA GLY A 94 13.20 -12.52 -11.30
C GLY A 94 11.99 -12.32 -10.39
N TRP A 95 12.12 -12.44 -9.06
CA TRP A 95 11.05 -12.11 -8.11
C TRP A 95 10.49 -10.68 -8.30
N PRO A 96 11.32 -9.61 -8.41
CA PRO A 96 10.80 -8.26 -8.67
C PRO A 96 9.97 -8.18 -9.96
N ARG A 97 10.37 -8.90 -11.02
CA ARG A 97 9.66 -8.93 -12.31
C ARG A 97 8.33 -9.67 -12.26
N GLN A 98 8.16 -10.57 -11.29
CA GLN A 98 6.88 -11.25 -11.03
C GLN A 98 5.95 -10.43 -10.13
N ILE A 99 6.50 -9.68 -9.17
CA ILE A 99 5.73 -8.84 -8.23
C ILE A 99 5.25 -7.55 -8.90
N ALA A 100 6.11 -6.88 -9.69
CA ALA A 100 5.82 -5.57 -10.25
C ALA A 100 4.52 -5.50 -11.10
N PRO A 101 4.18 -6.48 -11.95
CA PRO A 101 2.91 -6.47 -12.68
C PRO A 101 1.70 -6.47 -11.74
N LYS A 102 1.71 -7.28 -10.68
CA LYS A 102 0.62 -7.32 -9.68
C LYS A 102 0.48 -5.99 -8.95
N ALA A 103 1.62 -5.38 -8.57
CA ALA A 103 1.64 -4.06 -7.94
C ALA A 103 1.07 -2.97 -8.87
N ARG A 104 1.36 -3.02 -10.18
CA ARG A 104 0.77 -2.10 -11.18
C ARG A 104 -0.74 -2.27 -11.29
N ASP A 105 -1.23 -3.50 -11.29
CA ASP A 105 -2.67 -3.78 -11.33
C ASP A 105 -3.37 -3.26 -10.05
N ALA A 106 -2.76 -3.46 -8.89
CA ALA A 106 -3.24 -2.91 -7.63
C ALA A 106 -3.22 -1.38 -7.61
N ARG A 107 -2.13 -0.76 -8.06
CA ARG A 107 -2.03 0.71 -8.19
C ARG A 107 -3.15 1.25 -9.09
N ALA A 108 -3.39 0.63 -10.23
CA ALA A 108 -4.48 1.01 -11.13
C ALA A 108 -5.86 0.86 -10.45
N LEU A 109 -6.06 -0.20 -9.64
CA LEU A 109 -7.28 -0.38 -8.87
C LEU A 109 -7.49 0.75 -7.84
N PHE A 110 -6.45 1.16 -7.12
CA PHE A 110 -6.52 2.27 -6.16
C PHE A 110 -6.87 3.59 -6.86
N LEU A 111 -6.20 3.87 -7.99
CA LEU A 111 -6.41 5.12 -8.75
C LEU A 111 -7.80 5.22 -9.39
N ARG A 112 -8.50 4.10 -9.63
CA ARG A 112 -9.90 4.15 -10.13
C ARG A 112 -10.83 4.91 -9.20
N ARG A 113 -10.56 4.88 -7.89
CA ARG A 113 -11.32 5.65 -6.90
C ARG A 113 -10.57 6.93 -6.48
N GLY A 114 -9.33 7.14 -6.93
CA GLY A 114 -8.48 8.25 -6.52
C GLY A 114 -7.80 8.03 -5.16
N LEU A 115 -7.08 9.05 -4.71
CA LEU A 115 -6.45 9.12 -3.39
C LEU A 115 -7.33 9.93 -2.43
N PHE A 116 -7.21 9.66 -1.14
CA PHE A 116 -7.90 10.45 -0.12
C PHE A 116 -7.12 11.75 0.18
N SER A 117 -7.82 12.77 0.65
CA SER A 117 -7.18 13.89 1.37
C SER A 117 -6.51 13.39 2.64
N GLU A 118 -5.32 13.94 2.92
CA GLU A 118 -4.60 13.72 4.18
C GLU A 118 -4.92 14.78 5.23
N GLU A 119 -5.70 15.80 4.88
CA GLU A 119 -5.99 16.95 5.75
C GLU A 119 -7.38 16.88 6.41
N PHE A 120 -8.35 16.23 5.77
CA PHE A 120 -9.74 16.19 6.23
C PHE A 120 -10.43 14.86 5.92
N ASP A 121 -11.50 14.57 6.66
CA ASP A 121 -12.29 13.36 6.50
C ASP A 121 -13.12 13.39 5.21
N GLU A 122 -13.02 12.32 4.42
CA GLU A 122 -13.68 12.11 3.15
C GLU A 122 -14.49 10.81 3.20
N SER A 123 -15.71 10.82 2.65
CA SER A 123 -16.54 9.61 2.53
C SER A 123 -16.00 8.64 1.47
N GLU A 124 -15.52 9.17 0.35
CA GLU A 124 -14.92 8.42 -0.76
C GLU A 124 -13.65 9.14 -1.25
N PRO A 125 -12.63 8.40 -1.71
CA PRO A 125 -11.42 9.03 -2.20
C PRO A 125 -11.69 9.80 -3.50
N GLY A 126 -10.83 10.78 -3.80
CA GLY A 126 -10.97 11.63 -4.98
C GLY A 126 -12.19 12.57 -4.98
N GLN A 127 -13.03 12.55 -3.94
CA GLN A 127 -14.09 13.54 -3.77
C GLN A 127 -13.52 14.79 -3.09
N PRO A 128 -13.49 15.96 -3.75
CA PRO A 128 -13.26 17.19 -3.02
C PRO A 128 -14.42 17.37 -2.03
N VAL A 129 -14.11 17.46 -0.73
CA VAL A 129 -15.13 17.71 0.29
C VAL A 129 -15.89 18.98 -0.08
N VAL A 130 -17.18 18.81 -0.39
CA VAL A 130 -18.11 19.93 -0.45
C VAL A 130 -18.33 20.34 1.00
N VAL A 131 -17.51 21.26 1.50
CA VAL A 131 -17.78 21.91 2.79
C VAL A 131 -19.14 22.60 2.63
N PRO A 132 -20.19 22.23 3.39
CA PRO A 132 -21.43 22.96 3.33
C PRO A 132 -21.12 24.35 3.89
N THR A 133 -21.07 25.33 3.01
CA THR A 133 -20.99 26.74 3.39
C THR A 133 -22.34 27.07 4.03
N GLY A 134 -22.38 26.97 5.35
CA GLY A 134 -23.54 27.34 6.15
C GLY A 134 -23.94 28.78 5.83
N ARG A 135 -25.22 28.94 5.51
CA ARG A 135 -25.89 30.22 5.29
C ARG A 135 -26.20 30.91 6.62
#